data_AF-A0A0Q7AC86-F1
#
_entry.id   AF-A0A0Q7AC86-F1
#
_cell.length_a   1.000
_cell.length_b   1.000
_cell.length_c   1.000
_cell.angle_alpha   90.00
_cell.angle_beta   90.00
_cell.angle_gamma   90.00
#
_symmetry.space_group_name_H-M   'P 1'
#
loop_
_entity.id
_entity.type
_entity.pdbx_description
1 polymer ?
#
loop_
_entity_poly.entity_id
_entity_poly.type
_entity_poly.pdbx_seq_one_letter_code
_entity_poly.pdbx_strand_id
1 'polypeptide(L)'
;MNVKIGGATLAVILTGMLIVLGVNECQRGPLNPELADGTSEEQKTWLTIEHRIKRSDPTLTDVTRDQQTLTVLYQPGACADDCEPWVPHMLRVVGHGLAALNGAPGGKQYTQVTVKARLLADDDVELVYDMRGFDAIKTQQGGYETFAGMPRSLSFSADALAQAQAYCQGPSAKGFYPEFCERVGTATAL
;
A
#
# COMPACT_ATOMS: atom_id res chain seq x y z
N MET A 1 13.58 -11.43 34.49
CA MET A 1 14.81 -11.82 33.76
C MET A 1 15.17 -10.68 32.82
N ASN A 2 16.35 -10.06 32.98
CA ASN A 2 16.81 -8.97 32.11
C ASN A 2 17.67 -9.56 30.99
N VAL A 3 17.14 -9.60 29.77
CA VAL A 3 17.91 -10.01 28.59
C VAL A 3 18.75 -8.83 28.14
N LYS A 4 20.04 -8.83 28.49
CA LYS A 4 21.03 -7.91 27.89
C LYS A 4 21.41 -8.45 26.51
N ILE A 5 20.83 -7.87 25.46
CA ILE A 5 21.23 -8.16 24.07
C ILE A 5 22.61 -7.52 23.86
N GLY A 6 23.63 -8.37 23.68
CA GLY A 6 24.99 -7.92 23.40
C GLY A 6 25.07 -7.23 22.03
N GLY A 7 25.81 -6.13 21.94
CA GLY A 7 25.87 -5.25 20.76
C GLY A 7 26.26 -5.94 19.44
N ALA A 8 26.93 -7.09 19.50
CA ALA A 8 27.23 -7.90 18.31
C ALA A 8 25.96 -8.50 17.65
N THR A 9 24.96 -8.87 18.45
CA THR A 9 23.68 -9.43 17.97
C THR A 9 22.83 -8.36 17.28
N LEU A 10 22.89 -7.11 17.76
CA LEU A 10 22.18 -5.98 17.16
C LEU A 10 22.76 -5.62 15.78
N ALA A 11 24.08 -5.70 15.62
CA ALA A 11 24.76 -5.46 14.34
C ALA A 11 24.39 -6.51 13.28
N VAL A 12 24.28 -7.78 13.66
CA VAL A 12 23.85 -8.87 12.74
C VAL A 12 22.40 -8.69 12.28
N ILE A 13 21.49 -8.29 13.18
CA ILE A 13 20.09 -8.02 12.81
C ILE A 13 19.99 -6.82 11.87
N LEU A 14 20.72 -5.73 12.15
CA LEU A 14 20.74 -4.54 11.30
C LEU A 14 21.37 -4.80 9.93
N THR A 15 22.43 -5.60 9.87
CA THR A 15 23.07 -5.97 8.61
C THR A 15 22.20 -6.95 7.81
N GLY A 16 21.52 -7.88 8.49
CA GLY A 16 20.52 -8.77 7.89
C GLY A 16 19.34 -8.01 7.27
N MET A 17 18.82 -6.98 7.95
CA MET A 17 17.77 -6.11 7.39
C MET A 17 18.26 -5.30 6.19
N LEU A 18 19.49 -4.76 6.22
CA LEU A 18 20.08 -4.04 5.10
C LEU A 18 20.32 -4.94 3.87
N ILE A 19 20.68 -6.21 4.07
CA ILE A 19 20.84 -7.18 2.99
C ILE A 19 19.47 -7.58 2.41
N VAL A 20 18.46 -7.85 3.25
CA VAL A 20 17.11 -8.18 2.77
C VAL A 20 16.48 -7.00 2.01
N LEU A 21 16.71 -5.76 2.45
CA LEU A 21 16.28 -4.55 1.74
C LEU A 21 17.04 -4.37 0.42
N GLY A 22 18.36 -4.51 0.42
CA GLY A 22 19.20 -4.36 -0.78
C GLY A 22 18.98 -5.44 -1.85
N VAL A 23 18.72 -6.69 -1.44
CA VAL A 23 18.41 -7.79 -2.37
C VAL A 23 17.02 -7.60 -3.00
N ASN A 24 16.03 -7.12 -2.24
CA ASN A 24 14.69 -6.81 -2.76
C ASN A 24 14.73 -5.64 -3.75
N GLU A 25 15.55 -4.61 -3.53
CA GLU A 25 15.66 -3.48 -4.46
C GLU A 25 16.35 -3.85 -5.78
N CYS A 26 17.40 -4.70 -5.74
CA CYS A 26 18.11 -5.17 -6.94
C CYS A 26 17.26 -6.12 -7.80
N GLN A 27 16.35 -6.90 -7.20
CA GLN A 27 15.45 -7.80 -7.94
C GLN A 27 14.27 -7.07 -8.62
N ARG A 28 13.98 -5.83 -8.23
CA ARG A 28 12.84 -5.05 -8.74
C ARG A 28 13.15 -4.28 -10.04
N GLY A 29 14.33 -4.47 -10.63
CA GLY A 29 14.74 -3.75 -11.83
C GLY A 29 14.92 -2.24 -11.60
N PRO A 30 15.15 -1.46 -12.68
CA PRO A 30 15.42 -0.03 -12.59
C PRO A 30 14.22 0.75 -12.02
N LEU A 31 14.51 1.86 -11.34
CA LEU A 31 13.48 2.72 -10.73
C LEU A 31 12.56 3.38 -11.77
N ASN A 32 13.09 3.67 -12.95
CA ASN A 32 12.34 4.21 -14.08
C ASN A 32 12.34 3.18 -15.22
N PRO A 33 11.28 3.14 -16.03
CA PRO A 33 11.22 2.25 -17.18
C PRO A 33 12.18 2.73 -18.28
N GLU A 34 12.57 1.82 -19.16
CA GLU A 34 13.14 2.19 -20.45
C GLU A 34 12.03 2.78 -21.33
N LEU A 35 12.30 3.91 -21.98
CA LEU A 35 11.32 4.69 -22.74
C LEU A 35 11.82 4.84 -24.18
N ALA A 36 10.92 4.67 -25.15
CA ALA A 36 11.25 4.80 -26.55
C ALA A 36 11.59 6.26 -26.92
N ASP A 37 12.51 6.42 -27.87
CA ASP A 37 12.80 7.73 -28.46
C ASP A 37 11.53 8.35 -29.05
N GLY A 38 11.32 9.65 -28.82
CA GLY A 38 10.15 10.37 -29.31
C GLY A 38 8.88 10.23 -28.45
N THR A 39 8.91 9.51 -27.32
CA THR A 39 7.81 9.49 -26.35
C THR A 39 7.55 10.91 -25.83
N SER A 40 6.28 11.36 -25.81
CA SER A 40 5.93 12.70 -25.29
C SER A 40 6.19 12.78 -23.78
N GLU A 41 6.45 13.97 -23.25
CA GLU A 41 6.70 14.15 -21.80
C GLU A 41 5.54 13.67 -20.93
N GLU A 42 4.30 13.87 -21.39
CA GLU A 42 3.11 13.38 -20.69
C GLU A 42 3.08 11.85 -20.63
N GLN A 43 3.41 11.19 -21.74
CA GLN A 43 3.44 9.74 -21.80
C GLN A 43 4.62 9.15 -21.00
N LYS A 44 5.79 9.81 -21.00
CA LYS A 44 6.92 9.44 -20.14
C LYS A 44 6.54 9.52 -18.67
N THR A 45 5.85 10.59 -18.27
CA THR A 45 5.36 10.78 -16.91
C THR A 45 4.42 9.65 -16.51
N TRP A 46 3.42 9.35 -17.34
CA TRP A 46 2.48 8.28 -17.10
C TRP A 46 3.16 6.91 -16.97
N LEU A 47 3.99 6.52 -17.94
CA LEU A 47 4.68 5.23 -17.94
C LEU A 47 5.60 5.09 -16.73
N THR A 48 6.22 6.19 -16.27
CA THR A 48 7.05 6.19 -15.06
C THR A 48 6.22 5.94 -13.81
N ILE A 49 5.02 6.55 -13.71
CA ILE A 49 4.12 6.35 -12.57
C ILE A 49 3.63 4.91 -12.52
N GLU A 50 3.11 4.41 -13.64
CA GLU A 50 2.65 3.03 -13.77
C GLU A 50 3.77 2.04 -13.38
N HIS A 51 4.96 2.20 -13.95
CA HIS A 51 6.12 1.36 -13.66
C HIS A 51 6.48 1.37 -12.17
N ARG A 52 6.56 2.54 -11.53
CA ARG A 52 6.94 2.65 -10.12
C ARG A 52 5.93 2.00 -9.18
N ILE A 53 4.63 2.13 -9.49
CA ILE A 53 3.56 1.49 -8.71
C ILE A 53 3.67 -0.04 -8.86
N LYS A 54 3.71 -0.56 -10.09
CA LYS A 54 3.84 -2.01 -10.35
C LYS A 54 5.14 -2.61 -9.80
N ARG A 55 6.23 -1.83 -9.80
CA ARG A 55 7.52 -2.20 -9.19
C ARG A 55 7.46 -2.26 -7.66
N SER A 56 6.56 -1.50 -7.03
CA SER A 56 6.49 -1.43 -5.56
C SER A 56 6.00 -2.74 -4.95
N ASP A 57 5.09 -3.43 -5.64
CA ASP A 57 4.61 -4.76 -5.29
C ASP A 57 3.98 -5.46 -6.52
N PRO A 58 4.32 -6.73 -6.83
CA PRO A 58 3.81 -7.45 -8.00
C PRO A 58 2.31 -7.73 -7.95
N THR A 59 1.68 -7.61 -6.78
CA THR A 59 0.23 -7.76 -6.63
C THR A 59 -0.55 -6.53 -7.10
N LEU A 60 0.12 -5.39 -7.36
CA LEU A 60 -0.47 -4.21 -7.99
C LEU A 60 -0.42 -4.39 -9.51
N THR A 61 -1.39 -5.12 -10.04
CA THR A 61 -1.34 -5.68 -11.40
C THR A 61 -1.72 -4.69 -12.50
N ASP A 62 -2.63 -3.77 -12.20
CA ASP A 62 -3.10 -2.78 -13.18
C ASP A 62 -3.15 -1.37 -12.59
N VAL A 63 -2.83 -0.39 -13.43
CA VAL A 63 -2.84 1.03 -13.09
C VAL A 63 -3.44 1.75 -14.28
N THR A 64 -4.62 2.31 -14.10
CA THR A 64 -5.30 3.09 -15.13
C THR A 64 -5.44 4.54 -14.68
N ARG A 65 -5.40 5.46 -15.64
CA ARG A 65 -5.67 6.88 -15.40
C ARG A 65 -6.88 7.33 -16.19
N ASP A 66 -7.70 8.14 -15.55
CA ASP A 66 -8.73 8.93 -16.20
C ASP A 66 -8.66 10.36 -15.66
N GLN A 67 -8.27 11.29 -16.53
CA GLN A 67 -8.03 12.69 -16.17
C GLN A 67 -7.10 12.83 -14.94
N GLN A 68 -7.64 13.28 -13.80
CA GLN A 68 -6.92 13.46 -12.53
C GLN A 68 -7.20 12.35 -11.52
N THR A 69 -7.79 11.24 -11.96
CA THR A 69 -8.08 10.06 -11.14
C THR A 69 -7.20 8.90 -11.60
N LEU A 70 -6.66 8.17 -10.64
CA LEU A 70 -5.86 6.97 -10.89
C LEU A 70 -6.54 5.78 -10.19
N THR A 71 -6.72 4.68 -10.91
CA THR A 71 -7.23 3.43 -10.34
C THR A 71 -6.11 2.39 -10.32
N VAL A 72 -5.87 1.79 -9.16
CA VAL A 72 -4.91 0.71 -8.97
C VAL A 72 -5.66 -0.57 -8.64
N LEU A 73 -5.39 -1.64 -9.37
CA LEU A 73 -5.90 -2.98 -9.07
C LEU A 73 -4.87 -3.73 -8.24
N TYR A 74 -5.31 -4.24 -7.09
CA TYR A 74 -4.56 -5.13 -6.22
C TYR A 74 -5.18 -6.54 -6.27
N GLN A 75 -4.38 -7.52 -6.70
CA GLN A 75 -4.79 -8.91 -6.80
C GLN A 75 -3.63 -9.79 -6.30
N PRO A 76 -3.65 -10.20 -5.01
CA PRO A 76 -2.68 -11.17 -4.53
C PRO A 76 -2.89 -12.53 -5.21
N GLY A 77 -1.79 -13.30 -5.32
CA GLY A 77 -1.88 -14.70 -5.72
C GLY A 77 -2.61 -15.54 -4.66
N ALA A 78 -2.96 -16.78 -5.02
CA ALA A 78 -3.58 -17.73 -4.10
C ALA A 78 -2.73 -17.89 -2.83
N CYS A 79 -3.36 -17.66 -1.67
CA CYS A 79 -2.69 -17.81 -0.39
C CYS A 79 -2.62 -19.28 0.03
N ALA A 80 -1.43 -19.73 0.44
CA ALA A 80 -1.26 -21.02 1.11
C ALA A 80 -1.66 -20.92 2.60
N ASP A 81 -1.79 -22.06 3.27
CA ASP A 81 -2.36 -22.18 4.64
C ASP A 81 -1.62 -21.39 5.75
N ASP A 82 -0.44 -20.84 5.50
CA ASP A 82 0.39 -20.07 6.46
C ASP A 82 0.55 -18.59 6.07
N CYS A 83 -0.45 -18.04 5.38
CA CYS A 83 -0.42 -16.65 4.95
C CYS A 83 -0.67 -15.65 6.10
N GLU A 84 0.03 -14.51 6.02
CA GLU A 84 -0.37 -13.29 6.72
C GLU A 84 -1.86 -12.99 6.43
N PRO A 85 -2.68 -12.64 7.44
CA PRO A 85 -4.06 -12.21 7.21
C PRO A 85 -4.12 -11.11 6.14
N TRP A 86 -5.15 -11.13 5.29
CA TRP A 86 -5.17 -10.23 4.14
C TRP A 86 -5.21 -8.74 4.53
N VAL A 87 -5.79 -8.37 5.68
CA VAL A 87 -5.93 -6.96 6.11
C VAL A 87 -4.55 -6.28 6.28
N PRO A 88 -3.65 -6.75 7.15
CA PRO A 88 -2.31 -6.15 7.28
C PRO A 88 -1.51 -6.25 5.98
N HIS A 89 -1.66 -7.33 5.22
CA HIS A 89 -0.99 -7.47 3.92
C HIS A 89 -1.45 -6.39 2.93
N MET A 90 -2.77 -6.24 2.74
CA MET A 90 -3.38 -5.25 1.85
C MET A 90 -2.92 -3.84 2.25
N LEU A 91 -3.04 -3.47 3.53
CA LEU A 91 -2.62 -2.14 3.99
C LEU A 91 -1.16 -1.89 3.66
N ARG A 92 -0.26 -2.84 3.93
CA ARG A 92 1.17 -2.70 3.60
C ARG A 92 1.40 -2.49 2.09
N VAL A 93 0.77 -3.30 1.23
CA VAL A 93 0.90 -3.20 -0.23
C VAL A 93 0.38 -1.87 -0.76
N VAL A 94 -0.82 -1.48 -0.32
CA VAL A 94 -1.45 -0.19 -0.66
C VAL A 94 -0.55 0.97 -0.26
N GLY A 95 0.01 0.92 0.95
CA GLY A 95 0.96 1.92 1.43
C GLY A 95 2.19 2.07 0.53
N HIS A 96 2.76 0.96 0.04
CA HIS A 96 3.88 1.00 -0.90
C HIS A 96 3.50 1.62 -2.24
N GLY A 97 2.35 1.24 -2.82
CA GLY A 97 1.87 1.79 -4.09
C GLY A 97 1.63 3.30 -4.02
N LEU A 98 0.98 3.77 -2.96
CA LEU A 98 0.71 5.20 -2.77
C LEU A 98 1.99 6.00 -2.48
N ALA A 99 2.95 5.41 -1.75
CA ALA A 99 4.26 6.01 -1.56
C ALA A 99 5.06 6.11 -2.88
N ALA A 100 4.97 5.11 -3.75
CA ALA A 100 5.60 5.10 -5.07
C ALA A 100 4.98 6.17 -5.98
N LEU A 101 3.66 6.33 -5.97
CA LEU A 101 2.96 7.40 -6.67
C LEU A 101 3.42 8.77 -6.18
N ASN A 102 3.40 9.03 -4.87
CA ASN A 102 3.81 10.35 -4.33
C ASN A 102 5.27 10.69 -4.65
N GLY A 103 6.14 9.68 -4.78
CA GLY A 103 7.54 9.87 -5.16
C GLY A 103 7.81 9.97 -6.66
N ALA A 104 6.81 9.73 -7.52
CA ALA A 104 6.97 9.74 -8.98
C ALA A 104 6.83 11.15 -9.59
N PRO A 105 7.58 11.47 -10.66
CA PRO A 105 7.32 12.65 -11.47
C PRO A 105 5.85 12.68 -11.91
N GLY A 106 5.16 13.80 -11.74
CA GLY A 106 3.74 13.94 -12.06
C GLY A 106 2.78 13.24 -11.09
N GLY A 107 3.23 12.51 -10.08
CA GLY A 107 2.35 11.84 -9.11
C GLY A 107 1.41 12.79 -8.36
N LYS A 108 1.84 14.04 -8.15
CA LYS A 108 1.05 15.09 -7.49
C LYS A 108 -0.03 15.73 -8.35
N GLN A 109 -0.13 15.37 -9.64
CA GLN A 109 -1.16 15.91 -10.54
C GLN A 109 -2.52 15.24 -10.36
N TYR A 110 -2.55 14.07 -9.72
CA TYR A 110 -3.79 13.36 -9.42
C TYR A 110 -4.42 13.93 -8.16
N THR A 111 -5.74 14.04 -8.17
CA THR A 111 -6.55 14.49 -7.03
C THR A 111 -7.14 13.32 -6.27
N GLN A 112 -7.32 12.17 -6.93
CA GLN A 112 -7.90 10.97 -6.36
C GLN A 112 -7.14 9.72 -6.79
N VAL A 113 -6.99 8.78 -5.86
CA VAL A 113 -6.55 7.42 -6.15
C VAL A 113 -7.57 6.43 -5.60
N THR A 114 -8.06 5.54 -6.45
CA THR A 114 -8.91 4.43 -6.04
C THR A 114 -8.09 3.15 -6.09
N VAL A 115 -8.01 2.42 -4.98
CA VAL A 115 -7.44 1.08 -4.96
C VAL A 115 -8.57 0.07 -4.85
N LYS A 116 -8.68 -0.80 -5.85
CA LYS A 116 -9.59 -1.94 -5.86
C LYS A 116 -8.80 -3.18 -5.52
N ALA A 117 -9.20 -3.88 -4.47
CA ALA A 117 -8.58 -5.13 -4.06
C ALA A 117 -9.52 -6.30 -4.38
N ARG A 118 -8.91 -7.43 -4.76
CA ARG A 118 -9.59 -8.70 -5.01
C ARG A 118 -8.93 -9.78 -4.16
N LEU A 119 -9.39 -9.89 -2.92
CA LEU A 119 -8.71 -10.64 -1.86
C LEU A 119 -9.35 -11.99 -1.60
N LEU A 120 -10.66 -11.97 -1.42
CA LEU A 120 -11.54 -13.11 -1.15
C LEU A 120 -12.42 -13.40 -2.36
N ALA A 121 -12.85 -12.35 -3.07
CA ALA A 121 -13.64 -12.41 -4.30
C ALA A 121 -13.30 -11.24 -5.25
N ASP A 122 -13.86 -11.26 -6.46
CA ASP A 122 -13.75 -10.13 -7.39
C ASP A 122 -14.43 -8.89 -6.80
N ASP A 123 -13.74 -7.76 -6.93
CA ASP A 123 -14.15 -6.41 -6.51
C ASP A 123 -14.68 -6.35 -5.05
N ASP A 124 -13.99 -7.01 -4.13
CA ASP A 124 -14.47 -7.21 -2.77
C ASP A 124 -14.04 -6.13 -1.76
N VAL A 125 -13.04 -5.31 -2.08
CA VAL A 125 -12.67 -4.13 -1.28
C VAL A 125 -12.31 -2.95 -2.18
N GLU A 126 -12.81 -1.75 -1.84
CA GLU A 126 -12.46 -0.49 -2.50
C GLU A 126 -12.02 0.55 -1.47
N LEU A 127 -10.84 1.13 -1.69
CA LEU A 127 -10.25 2.19 -0.87
C LEU A 127 -10.04 3.43 -1.73
N VAL A 128 -10.71 4.54 -1.42
CA VAL A 128 -10.56 5.80 -2.18
C VAL A 128 -9.78 6.80 -1.37
N TYR A 129 -8.76 7.41 -1.97
CA TYR A 129 -7.85 8.36 -1.33
C TYR A 129 -7.90 9.72 -2.00
N ASP A 130 -7.90 10.80 -1.21
CA ASP A 130 -7.62 12.16 -1.71
C ASP A 130 -6.11 12.42 -1.66
N MET A 131 -5.52 12.71 -2.83
CA MET A 131 -4.09 12.93 -2.95
C MET A 131 -3.61 14.23 -2.31
N ARG A 132 -4.50 15.21 -2.07
CA ARG A 132 -4.13 16.46 -1.37
C ARG A 132 -3.67 16.22 0.06
N GLY A 133 -4.14 15.15 0.70
CA GLY A 133 -3.72 14.75 2.05
C GLY A 133 -2.38 14.02 2.10
N PHE A 134 -1.84 13.58 0.96
CA PHE A 134 -0.73 12.62 0.92
C PHE A 134 0.62 13.16 1.40
N ASP A 135 0.85 14.47 1.30
CA ASP A 135 2.08 15.10 1.82
C ASP A 135 2.15 15.09 3.36
N ALA A 136 1.01 14.99 4.05
CA ALA A 136 0.96 14.88 5.51
C ALA A 136 1.31 13.46 6.02
N ILE A 137 1.20 12.44 5.17
CA ILE A 137 1.25 11.01 5.53
C ILE A 137 2.67 10.53 5.89
N LYS A 138 3.71 11.29 5.54
CA LYS A 138 5.10 10.94 5.87
C LYS A 138 5.68 11.73 7.04
N THR A 139 5.03 12.79 7.52
CA THR A 139 5.73 13.85 8.28
C THR A 139 4.93 14.53 9.39
N GLN A 140 3.73 14.06 9.78
CA GLN A 140 3.10 14.64 10.97
C GLN A 140 3.85 14.24 12.25
N GLN A 141 4.64 15.16 12.81
CA GLN A 141 5.10 15.09 14.18
C GLN A 141 3.89 15.16 15.11
N GLY A 142 3.56 14.05 15.78
CA GLY A 142 2.59 14.04 16.89
C GLY A 142 1.35 13.15 16.71
N GLY A 143 1.19 12.41 15.60
CA GLY A 143 0.05 11.50 15.43
C GLY A 143 0.31 10.40 14.41
N TYR A 144 -0.22 9.20 14.67
CA TYR A 144 -0.11 8.02 13.79
C TYR A 144 -1.09 8.08 12.59
N GLU A 145 -1.37 9.27 12.04
CA GLU A 145 -2.18 9.37 10.82
C GLU A 145 -1.38 8.80 9.64
N THR A 146 -1.58 7.51 9.40
CA THR A 146 -1.00 6.77 8.28
C THR A 146 -1.96 6.74 7.10
N PHE A 147 -1.47 6.27 5.95
CA PHE A 147 -2.33 6.01 4.78
C PHE A 147 -3.52 5.09 5.14
N ALA A 148 -3.42 4.23 6.16
CA ALA A 148 -4.51 3.33 6.57
C ALA A 148 -5.72 4.09 7.16
N GLY A 149 -5.48 5.25 7.78
CA GLY A 149 -6.53 6.10 8.39
C GLY A 149 -7.13 7.14 7.46
N MET A 150 -6.53 7.34 6.28
CA MET A 150 -6.88 8.41 5.33
C MET A 150 -7.66 8.05 4.06
N PRO A 151 -8.18 6.82 3.82
CA PRO A 151 -9.14 6.67 2.74
C PRO A 151 -10.35 7.58 2.99
N ARG A 152 -10.77 8.35 1.98
CA ARG A 152 -12.02 9.10 1.98
C ARG A 152 -13.23 8.17 2.09
N SER A 153 -13.18 7.01 1.44
CA SER A 153 -14.19 5.95 1.57
C SER A 153 -13.54 4.58 1.62
N LEU A 154 -14.20 3.68 2.33
CA LEU A 154 -13.87 2.26 2.41
C LEU A 154 -15.15 1.48 2.14
N SER A 155 -15.12 0.64 1.11
CA SER A 155 -16.23 -0.21 0.73
C SER A 155 -15.78 -1.66 0.73
N PHE A 156 -16.66 -2.55 1.17
CA PHE A 156 -16.38 -3.97 1.31
C PHE A 156 -17.57 -4.79 0.81
N SER A 157 -17.30 -5.97 0.24
CA SER A 157 -18.29 -7.04 0.19
C SER A 157 -18.65 -7.50 1.61
N ALA A 158 -19.78 -8.20 1.75
CA ALA A 158 -20.23 -8.70 3.06
C ALA A 158 -19.18 -9.58 3.76
N ASP A 159 -18.55 -10.51 3.02
CA ASP A 159 -17.55 -11.43 3.58
C ASP A 159 -16.25 -10.71 3.93
N ALA A 160 -15.80 -9.77 3.08
CA ALA A 160 -14.63 -8.96 3.36
C ALA A 160 -14.85 -8.07 4.58
N LEU A 161 -16.04 -7.49 4.74
CA LEU A 161 -16.38 -6.70 5.91
C LEU A 161 -16.35 -7.54 7.19
N ALA A 162 -16.95 -8.73 7.16
CA ALA A 162 -16.96 -9.62 8.32
C ALA A 162 -15.55 -10.01 8.77
N GLN A 163 -14.66 -10.32 7.82
CA GLN A 163 -13.26 -10.64 8.14
C GLN A 163 -12.48 -9.42 8.64
N ALA A 164 -12.69 -8.24 8.05
CA ALA A 164 -12.06 -7.01 8.51
C ALA A 164 -12.49 -6.65 9.94
N GLN A 165 -13.79 -6.81 10.25
CA GLN A 165 -14.32 -6.63 11.59
C GLN A 165 -13.71 -7.62 12.60
N ALA A 166 -13.59 -8.89 12.23
CA ALA A 166 -12.96 -9.90 13.07
C ALA A 166 -11.48 -9.57 13.36
N TYR A 167 -10.72 -9.16 12.33
CA TYR A 167 -9.34 -8.69 12.51
C TYR A 167 -9.26 -7.51 13.48
N CYS A 168 -10.14 -6.51 13.31
CA CYS A 168 -10.17 -5.31 14.13
C CYS A 168 -10.65 -5.52 15.57
N GLN A 169 -11.14 -6.70 15.94
CA GLN A 169 -11.38 -7.05 17.34
C GLN A 169 -10.08 -7.39 18.09
N GLY A 170 -9.03 -7.81 17.36
CA GLY A 170 -7.74 -8.18 17.93
C GLY A 170 -6.97 -7.00 18.52
N PRO A 171 -6.24 -7.18 19.64
CA PRO A 171 -5.50 -6.10 20.29
C PRO A 171 -4.36 -5.55 19.40
N SER A 172 -3.70 -6.41 18.62
CA SER A 172 -2.64 -6.01 17.70
C SER A 172 -3.17 -5.11 16.57
N ALA A 173 -4.33 -5.43 16.00
CA ALA A 173 -4.94 -4.63 14.94
C ALA A 173 -5.22 -3.19 15.40
N LYS A 174 -5.82 -3.04 16.59
CA LYS A 174 -6.10 -1.73 17.19
C LYS A 174 -4.84 -0.96 17.58
N GLY A 175 -3.74 -1.65 17.85
CA GLY A 175 -2.45 -1.03 18.14
C GLY A 175 -1.73 -0.51 16.90
N PHE A 176 -1.80 -1.24 15.78
CA PHE A 176 -1.09 -0.88 14.54
C PHE A 176 -1.91 -0.02 13.58
N TYR A 177 -3.22 -0.22 13.53
CA TYR A 177 -4.13 0.46 12.59
C TYR A 177 -5.43 0.95 13.28
N PRO A 178 -5.33 1.77 14.35
CA PRO A 178 -6.50 2.20 15.10
C PRO A 178 -7.55 2.91 14.24
N GLU A 179 -7.13 3.82 13.37
CA GLU A 179 -8.02 4.63 12.52
C GLU A 179 -8.73 3.79 11.45
N PHE A 180 -8.02 2.80 10.89
CA PHE A 180 -8.63 1.83 9.97
C PHE A 180 -9.72 1.04 10.69
N CYS A 181 -9.43 0.56 11.90
CA CYS A 181 -10.38 -0.23 12.67
C CYS A 181 -11.60 0.57 13.16
N GLU A 182 -11.43 1.86 13.47
CA GLU A 182 -12.56 2.75 13.74
C GLU A 182 -13.51 2.86 12.54
N ARG A 183 -12.94 3.05 11.34
CA ARG A 183 -13.71 3.14 10.10
C ARG A 183 -14.39 1.82 9.74
N VAL A 184 -13.72 0.68 9.88
CA VAL A 184 -14.32 -0.65 9.69
C VAL A 184 -15.48 -0.88 10.66
N GLY A 185 -15.40 -0.37 11.89
CA GLY A 185 -16.46 -0.46 12.88
C GLY A 185 -17.76 0.26 12.49
N THR A 186 -17.70 1.21 11.56
CA THR A 186 -18.85 1.97 11.06
C THR A 186 -19.18 1.67 9.60
N ALA A 187 -18.37 0.85 8.93
CA ALA A 187 -18.58 0.46 7.55
C ALA A 187 -19.81 -0.46 7.40
N THR A 188 -20.50 -0.30 6.28
CA THR A 188 -21.61 -1.18 5.86
C THR A 188 -21.21 -1.90 4.58
N ALA A 189 -21.68 -3.13 4.42
CA ALA A 189 -21.42 -3.89 3.21
C ALA A 189 -22.13 -3.23 2.01
N LEU A 190 -21.52 -3.34 0.83
CA LEU A 190 -22.08 -2.91 -0.45
C LEU A 190 -23.34 -3.69 -0.84
#